data_AF-A0A520RAF3-F1
#
_entry.id   AF-A0A520RAF3-F1
#
_cell.length_a   1.000
_cell.length_b   1.000
_cell.length_c   1.000
_cell.angle_alpha   90.00
_cell.angle_beta   90.00
_cell.angle_gamma   90.00
#
_symmetry.space_group_name_H-M   'P 1'
#
loop_
_entity.id
_entity.type
_entity.pdbx_description
1 polymer ?
#
loop_
_entity_poly.entity_id
_entity_poly.type
_entity_poly.pdbx_seq_one_letter_code
_entity_poly.pdbx_strand_id
1 'polypeptide(L)'
;MNVGQKPRGPASEPAIVPTAMREAANSDAPMAEPAENLTKESKEAKQTYKVSDHIVYPAHGVGQIVMVEQQIIAGITNELFVIDFAQEKMKLRVPTAKAASVGMRPLSDEATIVKSLELLKGRARIKRTMWSRRAQEYEAKINSGDINSVAEVVRDLFRAADQPEQSYSERQLFEQALDRLAREVAAVRKAGLDAAIGDIQDSLSQKKAA
;
A
#
# COMPACT_ATOMS: atom_id res chain seq x y z
N MET A 1 -39.51 -71.05 -0.86
CA MET A 1 -38.87 -70.10 0.07
C MET A 1 -38.25 -68.96 -0.73
N ASN A 2 -38.79 -67.76 -0.54
CA ASN A 2 -38.29 -66.48 -1.04
C ASN A 2 -37.38 -65.85 0.02
N VAL A 3 -36.30 -65.21 -0.41
CA VAL A 3 -35.61 -64.08 0.24
C VAL A 3 -35.00 -63.27 -0.91
N GLY A 4 -35.13 -61.97 -1.09
CA GLY A 4 -35.71 -60.88 -0.31
C GLY A 4 -35.19 -59.58 -0.96
N GLN A 5 -36.03 -58.98 -1.80
CA GLN A 5 -36.07 -57.59 -2.32
C GLN A 5 -35.65 -56.52 -1.28
N LYS A 6 -35.29 -55.24 -1.54
CA LYS A 6 -35.16 -54.28 -2.67
C LYS A 6 -34.50 -52.99 -2.04
N PRO A 7 -34.46 -51.78 -2.65
CA PRO A 7 -33.42 -50.77 -2.42
C PRO A 7 -33.83 -49.70 -1.39
N ARG A 8 -32.90 -48.85 -0.93
CA ARG A 8 -33.23 -47.62 -0.18
C ARG A 8 -33.09 -46.39 -1.07
N GLY A 9 -34.15 -45.58 -1.08
CA GLY A 9 -34.26 -44.29 -1.75
C GLY A 9 -33.51 -43.16 -1.02
N PRO A 10 -33.72 -41.90 -1.45
CA PRO A 10 -32.81 -40.78 -1.22
C PRO A 10 -32.97 -40.20 0.20
N ALA A 11 -31.84 -39.84 0.81
CA ALA A 11 -31.82 -39.13 2.09
C ALA A 11 -31.59 -37.63 1.86
N SER A 12 -32.56 -36.86 2.35
CA SER A 12 -32.73 -35.42 2.25
C SER A 12 -31.75 -34.61 3.11
N GLU A 13 -31.55 -33.36 2.68
CA GLU A 13 -31.00 -32.21 3.43
C GLU A 13 -31.31 -32.21 4.94
N PRO A 14 -30.35 -31.86 5.81
CA PRO A 14 -30.67 -31.45 7.16
C PRO A 14 -31.05 -29.96 7.20
N ALA A 15 -32.30 -29.73 7.59
CA ALA A 15 -32.89 -28.44 7.90
C ALA A 15 -32.21 -27.75 9.09
N ILE A 16 -32.17 -26.43 8.99
CA ILE A 16 -31.68 -25.45 9.95
C ILE A 16 -32.74 -25.30 11.05
N VAL A 17 -32.37 -25.53 12.31
CA VAL A 17 -33.19 -25.17 13.48
C VAL A 17 -32.54 -24.00 14.22
N PRO A 18 -33.31 -22.96 14.61
CA PRO A 18 -32.78 -21.79 15.30
C PRO A 18 -32.68 -22.07 16.80
N THR A 19 -31.52 -21.79 17.42
CA THR A 19 -31.39 -21.72 18.87
C THR A 19 -31.25 -20.26 19.28
N ALA A 20 -32.25 -19.79 20.02
CA ALA A 20 -32.28 -18.49 20.67
C ALA A 20 -31.47 -18.51 21.97
N MET A 21 -30.92 -17.33 22.28
CA MET A 21 -30.58 -16.80 23.62
C MET A 21 -29.54 -17.57 24.45
N ARG A 22 -28.31 -17.05 24.43
CA ARG A 22 -27.52 -16.86 25.66
C ARG A 22 -27.13 -15.41 25.79
N GLU A 23 -27.87 -14.76 26.67
CA GLU A 23 -27.59 -13.46 27.30
C GLU A 23 -26.57 -13.69 28.42
N ALA A 24 -25.44 -12.96 28.41
CA ALA A 24 -24.72 -12.53 29.60
C ALA A 24 -23.46 -11.71 29.25
N ALA A 25 -23.22 -10.73 30.11
CA ALA A 25 -21.94 -10.08 30.43
C ALA A 25 -21.54 -8.85 29.60
N ASN A 26 -22.16 -7.74 30.00
CA ASN A 26 -21.55 -6.43 30.26
C ASN A 26 -20.03 -6.35 30.03
N SER A 27 -19.62 -5.53 29.06
CA SER A 27 -18.29 -4.91 29.05
C SER A 27 -18.50 -3.40 29.12
N ASP A 28 -18.50 -2.92 30.37
CA ASP A 28 -18.18 -1.55 30.73
C ASP A 28 -16.78 -1.25 30.18
N ALA A 29 -16.72 -0.69 28.97
CA ALA A 29 -15.51 -0.09 28.42
C ALA A 29 -15.57 1.41 28.74
N PRO A 30 -14.54 1.98 29.40
CA PRO A 30 -14.60 3.35 29.88
C PRO A 30 -14.67 4.32 28.71
N MET A 31 -15.68 5.16 28.77
CA MET A 31 -15.94 6.27 27.85
C MET A 31 -15.09 7.48 28.30
N ALA A 32 -13.83 7.55 27.89
CA ALA A 32 -12.93 8.71 27.87
C ALA A 32 -11.63 8.22 27.19
N GLU A 33 -11.15 8.69 26.04
CA GLU A 33 -10.80 10.05 25.64
C GLU A 33 -10.71 10.12 24.08
N PRO A 34 -11.42 11.01 23.34
CA PRO A 34 -11.06 11.23 21.93
C PRO A 34 -10.97 12.68 21.45
N ALA A 35 -11.40 13.68 22.24
CA ALA A 35 -11.54 15.06 21.73
C ALA A 35 -10.20 15.84 21.64
N GLU A 36 -9.26 15.59 22.55
CA GLU A 36 -7.98 16.34 22.58
C GLU A 36 -6.94 15.81 21.58
N ASN A 37 -7.02 14.53 21.19
CA ASN A 37 -6.03 13.94 20.29
C ASN A 37 -6.25 14.40 18.83
N LEU A 38 -7.52 14.43 18.38
CA LEU A 38 -7.91 14.86 17.03
C LEU A 38 -7.52 16.31 16.72
N THR A 39 -7.49 17.18 17.73
CA THR A 39 -7.15 18.61 17.59
C THR A 39 -5.64 18.88 17.63
N LYS A 40 -4.85 18.00 18.25
CA LYS A 40 -3.38 18.05 18.20
C LYS A 40 -2.85 17.51 16.88
N GLU A 41 -3.32 16.33 16.44
CA GLU A 41 -2.89 15.70 15.19
C GLU A 41 -3.20 16.57 13.96
N SER A 42 -4.37 17.25 13.94
CA SER A 42 -4.73 18.18 12.86
C SER A 42 -3.89 19.46 12.84
N LYS A 43 -3.46 19.97 14.01
CA LYS A 43 -2.53 21.10 14.08
C LYS A 43 -1.13 20.71 13.60
N GLU A 44 -0.63 19.55 14.00
CA GLU A 44 0.68 19.05 13.58
C GLU A 44 0.72 18.74 12.08
N ALA A 45 -0.34 18.15 11.52
CA ALA A 45 -0.47 17.93 10.08
C ALA A 45 -0.49 19.26 9.29
N LYS A 46 -1.14 20.30 9.82
CA LYS A 46 -1.12 21.64 9.21
C LYS A 46 0.24 22.35 9.26
N GLN A 47 1.05 22.07 10.28
CA GLN A 47 2.43 22.58 10.34
C GLN A 47 3.34 21.83 9.38
N THR A 48 3.02 20.55 9.11
CA THR A 48 3.84 19.66 8.30
C THR A 48 3.55 19.75 6.80
N TYR A 49 2.30 20.01 6.41
CA TYR A 49 1.87 19.99 5.01
C TYR A 49 1.27 21.32 4.55
N LYS A 50 1.73 21.84 3.43
CA LYS A 50 1.21 23.05 2.78
C LYS A 50 0.55 22.73 1.44
N VAL A 51 -0.28 23.67 1.00
CA VAL A 51 -0.81 23.64 -0.36
C VAL A 51 0.36 23.69 -1.35
N SER A 52 0.25 22.90 -2.41
CA SER A 52 1.26 22.65 -3.45
C SER A 52 2.45 21.77 -3.05
N ASP A 53 2.50 21.24 -1.82
CA ASP A 53 3.52 20.25 -1.44
C ASP A 53 3.27 18.89 -2.10
N HIS A 54 4.37 18.20 -2.40
CA HIS A 54 4.35 16.82 -2.87
C HIS A 54 4.41 15.87 -1.66
N ILE A 55 3.45 14.96 -1.61
CA ILE A 55 3.32 13.96 -0.55
C ILE A 55 3.27 12.57 -1.17
N VAL A 56 3.59 11.56 -0.37
CA VAL A 56 3.42 10.16 -0.75
C VAL A 56 2.27 9.58 0.05
N TYR A 57 1.35 8.94 -0.66
CA TYR A 57 0.26 8.14 -0.10
C TYR A 57 0.55 6.66 -0.36
N PRO A 58 0.65 5.80 0.66
CA PRO A 58 1.18 4.43 0.50
C PRO A 58 0.48 3.57 -0.57
N ALA A 59 -0.81 3.78 -0.82
CA ALA A 59 -1.57 3.06 -1.85
C ALA A 59 -1.61 3.73 -3.23
N HIS A 60 -1.26 5.02 -3.36
CA HIS A 60 -1.43 5.83 -4.60
C HIS A 60 -0.14 6.53 -5.05
N GLY A 61 0.94 6.39 -4.28
CA GLY A 61 2.24 6.96 -4.59
C GLY A 61 2.26 8.47 -4.39
N VAL A 62 3.00 9.17 -5.25
CA VAL A 62 3.18 10.62 -5.15
C VAL A 62 1.93 11.37 -5.60
N GLY A 63 1.44 12.26 -4.76
CA GLY A 63 0.37 13.21 -5.07
C GLY A 63 0.76 14.63 -4.64
N GLN A 64 0.00 15.61 -5.13
CA GLN A 64 0.19 17.01 -4.77
C GLN A 64 -1.04 17.54 -4.03
N ILE A 65 -0.83 18.28 -2.94
CA ILE A 65 -1.93 18.93 -2.22
C ILE A 65 -2.41 20.13 -3.04
N VAL A 66 -3.64 20.10 -3.53
CA VAL A 66 -4.24 21.17 -4.34
C VAL A 66 -4.83 22.27 -3.46
N MET A 67 -5.54 21.89 -2.40
CA MET A 67 -6.18 22.82 -1.48
C MET A 67 -6.60 22.13 -0.18
N VAL A 68 -6.95 22.94 0.83
CA VAL A 68 -7.60 22.49 2.06
C VAL A 68 -9.07 22.93 2.02
N GLU A 69 -9.99 21.99 2.14
CA GLU A 69 -11.44 22.22 2.13
C GLU A 69 -12.02 22.01 3.53
N GLN A 70 -13.03 22.78 3.93
CA GLN A 70 -13.78 22.52 5.16
C GLN A 70 -15.14 21.93 4.80
N GLN A 71 -15.46 20.75 5.33
CA GLN A 71 -16.72 20.06 5.10
C GLN A 71 -17.36 19.64 6.42
N ILE A 72 -18.66 19.90 6.56
CA ILE A 72 -19.44 19.43 7.71
C ILE A 72 -19.85 17.99 7.43
N ILE A 73 -19.35 17.05 8.23
CA ILE A 73 -19.68 15.62 8.14
C ILE A 73 -20.23 15.22 9.51
N ALA A 74 -21.45 14.67 9.54
CA ALA A 74 -22.15 14.30 10.78
C ALA A 74 -22.27 15.43 11.82
N GLY A 75 -22.47 16.68 11.35
CA GLY A 75 -22.60 17.86 12.22
C GLY A 75 -21.28 18.40 12.78
N ILE A 76 -20.14 17.80 12.42
CA ILE A 76 -18.80 18.24 12.83
C ILE A 76 -18.07 18.83 11.62
N THR A 77 -17.53 20.04 11.76
CA THR A 77 -16.67 20.66 10.74
C THR A 77 -15.34 19.93 10.70
N ASN A 78 -15.07 19.25 9.59
CA ASN A 78 -13.81 18.59 9.32
C ASN A 78 -13.03 19.39 8.27
N GLU A 79 -11.72 19.49 8.44
CA GLU A 79 -10.83 20.05 7.42
C GLU A 79 -10.18 18.90 6.65
N LEU A 80 -10.22 18.94 5.34
CA LEU A 80 -9.77 17.89 4.44
C LEU A 80 -8.70 18.43 3.48
N PHE A 81 -7.61 17.70 3.34
CA PHE A 81 -6.66 17.89 2.25
C PHE A 81 -7.23 17.30 0.97
N VAL A 82 -7.28 18.10 -0.09
CA VAL A 82 -7.58 17.64 -1.46
C VAL A 82 -6.25 17.36 -2.15
N ILE A 83 -5.95 16.09 -2.38
CA ILE A 83 -4.71 15.63 -3.02
C ILE A 83 -5.04 15.21 -4.45
N ASP A 84 -4.27 15.69 -5.42
CA ASP A 84 -4.36 15.28 -6.82
C ASP A 84 -3.21 14.33 -7.17
N PHE A 85 -3.56 13.18 -7.74
CA PHE A 85 -2.63 12.19 -8.25
C PHE A 85 -2.61 12.30 -9.78
N ALA A 86 -1.67 13.08 -10.32
CA ALA A 86 -1.59 13.39 -11.74
C ALA A 86 -1.52 12.11 -12.63
N GLN A 87 -0.83 11.07 -12.16
CA GLN A 87 -0.66 9.82 -12.89
C GLN A 87 -1.93 8.95 -12.89
N GLU A 88 -2.66 8.90 -11.79
CA GLU A 88 -3.90 8.13 -11.66
C GLU A 88 -5.14 8.93 -12.09
N LYS A 89 -4.98 10.23 -12.41
CA LYS A 89 -6.05 11.19 -12.72
C LYS A 89 -7.17 11.16 -11.67
N MET A 90 -6.78 11.02 -10.40
CA MET A 90 -7.70 10.86 -9.29
C MET A 90 -7.43 11.92 -8.21
N LYS A 91 -8.50 12.35 -7.52
CA LYS A 91 -8.42 13.24 -6.37
C LYS A 91 -8.89 12.53 -5.11
N LEU A 92 -8.12 12.63 -4.03
CA LEU A 92 -8.43 12.01 -2.74
C LEU A 92 -8.58 13.09 -1.67
N ARG A 93 -9.57 12.91 -0.79
CA ARG A 93 -9.85 13.82 0.32
C ARG A 93 -9.46 13.14 1.63
N VAL A 94 -8.43 13.64 2.31
CA VAL A 94 -7.98 13.11 3.60
C VAL A 94 -8.27 14.12 4.71
N PRO A 95 -9.01 13.75 5.77
CA PRO A 95 -9.15 14.61 6.94
C PRO A 95 -7.78 14.93 7.55
N THR A 96 -7.50 16.21 7.81
CA THR A 96 -6.22 16.68 8.35
C THR A 96 -5.83 15.95 9.64
N ALA A 97 -6.81 15.67 10.51
CA ALA A 97 -6.61 14.92 11.76
C ALA A 97 -6.11 13.49 11.56
N LYS A 98 -6.37 12.87 10.40
CA LYS A 98 -5.99 11.48 10.10
C LYS A 98 -4.80 11.38 9.16
N ALA A 99 -4.18 12.49 8.76
CA ALA A 99 -3.10 12.47 7.78
C ALA A 99 -1.95 11.54 8.22
N ALA A 100 -1.49 11.66 9.47
CA ALA A 100 -0.44 10.80 10.02
C ALA A 100 -0.88 9.33 10.16
N SER A 101 -2.10 9.09 10.67
CA SER A 101 -2.61 7.73 10.92
C SER A 101 -2.85 6.93 9.64
N VAL A 102 -3.13 7.61 8.52
CA VAL A 102 -3.33 7.00 7.19
C VAL A 102 -1.99 6.73 6.49
N GLY A 103 -0.87 7.15 7.08
CA GLY A 103 0.46 6.94 6.52
C GLY A 103 0.84 7.94 5.43
N MET A 104 0.17 9.10 5.37
CA MET A 104 0.64 10.20 4.53
C MET A 104 2.02 10.63 5.02
N ARG A 105 2.98 10.73 4.09
CA ARG A 105 4.33 11.20 4.38
C ARG A 105 4.79 12.27 3.41
N PRO A 106 5.75 13.13 3.81
CA PRO A 106 6.43 13.99 2.85
C PRO A 106 7.22 13.14 1.84
N LEU A 107 7.53 13.77 0.70
CA LEU A 107 8.41 13.20 -0.31
C LEU A 107 9.79 12.86 0.29
N SER A 108 10.43 11.79 -0.19
CA SER A 108 11.77 11.42 0.27
C SER A 108 12.82 12.46 -0.13
N ASP A 109 13.82 12.64 0.73
CA ASP A 109 15.01 13.42 0.40
C ASP A 109 15.86 12.72 -0.67
N GLU A 110 16.68 13.51 -1.37
CA GLU A 110 17.60 13.01 -2.39
C GLU A 110 18.57 11.95 -1.84
N ALA A 111 19.03 12.10 -0.59
CA ALA A 111 19.88 11.11 0.07
C ALA A 111 19.21 9.72 0.19
N THR A 112 17.90 9.71 0.46
CA THR A 112 17.11 8.48 0.55
C THR A 112 16.90 7.85 -0.83
N ILE A 113 16.73 8.68 -1.88
CA ILE A 113 16.70 8.21 -3.27
C ILE A 113 18.01 7.53 -3.63
N VAL A 114 19.15 8.18 -3.36
CA VAL A 114 20.49 7.62 -3.66
C VAL A 114 20.68 6.29 -2.97
N LYS A 115 20.33 6.21 -1.67
CA LYS A 115 20.38 4.94 -0.92
C LYS A 115 19.48 3.86 -1.53
N SER A 116 18.29 4.22 -1.98
CA SER A 116 17.36 3.28 -2.63
C SER A 116 17.93 2.76 -3.95
N LEU A 117 18.55 3.62 -4.76
CA LEU A 117 19.22 3.22 -6.00
C LEU A 117 20.46 2.35 -5.73
N GLU A 118 21.20 2.61 -4.64
CA GLU A 118 22.30 1.74 -4.21
C GLU A 118 21.81 0.35 -3.79
N LEU A 119 20.65 0.26 -3.13
CA LEU A 119 20.03 -1.02 -2.78
C LEU A 119 19.71 -1.87 -4.02
N LEU A 120 19.30 -1.25 -5.13
CA LEU A 120 19.02 -1.93 -6.40
C LEU A 120 20.25 -2.61 -6.99
N LYS A 121 21.44 -2.03 -6.81
CA LYS A 121 22.72 -2.58 -7.30
C LYS A 121 23.16 -3.84 -6.55
N GLY A 122 22.56 -4.09 -5.38
CA GLY A 122 22.85 -5.23 -4.52
C GLY A 122 22.29 -6.56 -5.04
N ARG A 123 22.67 -7.66 -4.38
CA ARG A 123 22.15 -8.99 -4.70
C ARG A 123 20.72 -9.17 -4.21
N ALA A 124 19.85 -9.67 -5.08
CA ALA A 124 18.50 -10.08 -4.73
C ALA A 124 18.50 -11.11 -3.57
N ARG A 125 17.68 -10.89 -2.55
CA ARG A 125 17.59 -11.74 -1.35
C ARG A 125 16.25 -12.47 -1.32
N ILE A 126 16.10 -13.44 -2.21
CA ILE A 126 14.85 -14.20 -2.35
C ILE A 126 14.75 -15.28 -1.26
N LYS A 127 13.70 -15.21 -0.44
CA LYS A 127 13.37 -16.26 0.54
C LYS A 127 12.84 -17.53 -0.17
N ARG A 128 13.13 -18.71 0.37
CA ARG A 128 12.66 -20.02 -0.14
C ARG A 128 11.22 -20.38 0.27
N THR A 129 10.38 -19.39 0.56
CA THR A 129 8.97 -19.60 0.94
C THR A 129 8.06 -19.73 -0.29
N MET A 130 6.86 -20.27 -0.09
CA MET A 130 5.83 -20.32 -1.14
C MET A 130 5.55 -18.93 -1.69
N TRP A 131 5.37 -18.82 -3.02
CA TRP A 131 5.17 -17.54 -3.72
C TRP A 131 4.04 -16.72 -3.12
N SER A 132 2.88 -17.33 -2.81
CA SER A 132 1.74 -16.63 -2.20
C SER A 132 2.11 -15.82 -0.95
N ARG A 133 2.96 -16.37 -0.07
CA ARG A 133 3.42 -15.66 1.13
C ARG A 133 4.40 -14.54 0.79
N ARG A 134 5.26 -14.73 -0.21
CA ARG A 134 6.17 -13.69 -0.71
C ARG A 134 5.43 -12.55 -1.38
N ALA A 135 4.43 -12.86 -2.20
CA ALA A 135 3.60 -11.88 -2.89
C ALA A 135 2.89 -10.96 -1.88
N GLN A 136 2.32 -11.52 -0.81
CA GLN A 136 1.73 -10.74 0.29
C GLN A 136 2.76 -9.86 1.01
N GLU A 137 3.96 -10.39 1.30
CA GLU A 137 5.04 -9.60 1.91
C GLU A 137 5.48 -8.44 1.00
N TYR A 138 5.58 -8.68 -0.31
CA TYR A 138 5.97 -7.66 -1.29
C TYR A 138 4.87 -6.63 -1.53
N GLU A 139 3.61 -7.05 -1.59
CA GLU A 139 2.47 -6.14 -1.68
C GLU A 139 2.39 -5.25 -0.43
N ALA A 140 2.60 -5.82 0.76
CA ALA A 140 2.69 -5.05 2.00
C ALA A 140 3.86 -4.05 1.98
N LYS A 141 5.02 -4.42 1.40
CA LYS A 141 6.15 -3.49 1.21
C LYS A 141 5.82 -2.38 0.23
N ILE A 142 5.15 -2.69 -0.88
CA ILE A 142 4.73 -1.68 -1.86
C ILE A 142 3.74 -0.69 -1.21
N ASN A 143 2.77 -1.22 -0.45
CA ASN A 143 1.75 -0.44 0.25
C ASN A 143 2.24 0.15 1.59
N SER A 144 3.49 -0.08 1.99
CA SER A 144 4.07 0.53 3.19
C SER A 144 4.38 2.01 2.98
N GLY A 145 4.53 2.41 1.72
CA GLY A 145 4.95 3.76 1.35
C GLY A 145 6.44 4.02 1.54
N ASP A 146 7.26 3.13 2.10
CA ASP A 146 8.71 3.34 2.20
C ASP A 146 9.44 2.99 0.89
N ILE A 147 10.15 3.97 0.36
CA ILE A 147 10.87 3.83 -0.91
C ILE A 147 11.96 2.75 -0.87
N ASN A 148 12.63 2.55 0.27
CA ASN A 148 13.67 1.52 0.38
C ASN A 148 13.03 0.13 0.29
N SER A 149 11.89 -0.04 0.97
CA SER A 149 11.09 -1.28 0.92
C SER A 149 10.57 -1.58 -0.49
N VAL A 150 10.13 -0.57 -1.24
CA VAL A 150 9.73 -0.71 -2.65
C VAL A 150 10.93 -1.11 -3.50
N ALA A 151 12.09 -0.45 -3.33
CA ALA A 151 13.31 -0.75 -4.07
C ALA A 151 13.79 -2.20 -3.83
N GLU A 152 13.64 -2.74 -2.62
CA GLU A 152 13.92 -4.16 -2.36
C GLU A 152 13.06 -5.10 -3.21
N VAL A 153 11.76 -4.80 -3.35
CA VAL A 153 10.85 -5.60 -4.17
C VAL A 153 11.24 -5.54 -5.64
N VAL A 154 11.56 -4.34 -6.15
CA VAL A 154 12.04 -4.15 -7.54
C VAL A 154 13.31 -4.98 -7.77
N ARG A 155 14.29 -4.90 -6.88
CA ARG A 155 15.54 -5.69 -6.94
C ARG A 155 15.28 -7.20 -6.93
N ASP A 156 14.41 -7.67 -6.04
CA ASP A 156 14.19 -9.10 -5.83
C ASP A 156 13.36 -9.75 -6.95
N LEU A 157 12.45 -8.98 -7.55
CA LEU A 157 11.62 -9.43 -8.68
C LEU A 157 12.29 -9.21 -10.04
N PHE A 158 13.27 -8.32 -10.16
CA PHE A 158 13.98 -8.10 -11.41
C PHE A 158 14.63 -9.40 -11.94
N ARG A 159 14.43 -9.67 -13.23
CA ARG A 159 15.04 -10.77 -13.98
C ARG A 159 15.74 -10.20 -15.20
N ALA A 160 16.97 -10.66 -15.43
CA ALA A 160 17.71 -10.31 -16.64
C ALA A 160 17.24 -11.19 -17.81
N ALA A 161 17.49 -10.76 -19.04
CA ALA A 161 16.99 -11.40 -20.26
C ALA A 161 17.53 -12.84 -20.48
N ASP A 162 18.59 -13.22 -19.79
CA ASP A 162 19.20 -14.55 -19.76
C ASP A 162 18.49 -15.52 -18.78
N GLN A 163 17.57 -15.01 -17.96
CA GLN A 163 16.83 -15.79 -16.96
C GLN A 163 15.46 -16.22 -17.47
N PRO A 164 14.86 -17.29 -16.91
CA PRO A 164 13.51 -17.70 -17.26
C PRO A 164 12.51 -16.55 -17.12
N GLU A 165 11.53 -16.53 -18.04
CA GLU A 165 10.48 -15.52 -18.03
C GLU A 165 9.71 -15.55 -16.70
N GLN A 166 9.47 -14.36 -16.16
CA GLN A 166 8.76 -14.15 -14.92
C GLN A 166 7.28 -14.53 -15.09
N SER A 167 6.65 -15.11 -14.06
CA SER A 167 5.21 -15.37 -14.16
C SER A 167 4.43 -14.06 -14.28
N TYR A 168 3.24 -14.11 -14.89
CA TYR A 168 2.38 -12.93 -15.03
C TYR A 168 2.13 -12.21 -13.70
N SER A 169 1.87 -12.97 -12.63
CA SER A 169 1.62 -12.41 -11.29
C SER A 169 2.86 -11.72 -10.70
N GLU A 170 4.05 -12.26 -10.94
CA GLU A 170 5.30 -11.66 -10.49
C GLU A 170 5.61 -10.38 -11.30
N ARG A 171 5.36 -10.40 -12.61
CA ARG A 171 5.54 -9.25 -13.50
C ARG A 171 4.63 -8.08 -13.12
N GLN A 172 3.36 -8.36 -12.84
CA GLN A 172 2.41 -7.33 -12.39
C GLN A 172 2.85 -6.66 -11.08
N LEU A 173 3.46 -7.43 -10.16
CA LEU A 173 3.96 -6.89 -8.91
C LEU A 173 5.24 -6.07 -9.11
N PHE A 174 6.11 -6.51 -10.03
CA PHE A 174 7.30 -5.76 -10.44
C PHE A 174 6.93 -4.43 -11.09
N GLU A 175 5.99 -4.43 -12.04
CA GLU A 175 5.52 -3.21 -12.72
C GLU A 175 4.90 -2.21 -11.72
N GLN A 176 4.11 -2.69 -10.76
CA GLN A 176 3.59 -1.84 -9.67
C GLN A 176 4.71 -1.24 -8.82
N ALA A 177 5.68 -2.06 -8.38
CA ALA A 177 6.80 -1.56 -7.57
C ALA A 177 7.68 -0.57 -8.35
N LEU A 178 7.93 -0.85 -9.63
CA LEU A 178 8.72 0.01 -10.52
C LEU A 178 8.03 1.36 -10.73
N ASP A 179 6.72 1.36 -10.98
CA ASP A 179 5.93 2.57 -11.13
C ASP A 179 5.93 3.42 -9.84
N ARG A 180 5.75 2.81 -8.66
CA ARG A 180 5.84 3.53 -7.38
C ARG A 180 7.21 4.16 -7.17
N LEU A 181 8.28 3.42 -7.43
CA LEU A 181 9.65 3.90 -7.30
C LEU A 181 9.97 5.03 -8.29
N ALA A 182 9.62 4.84 -9.56
CA ALA A 182 9.88 5.80 -10.63
C ALA A 182 9.15 7.12 -10.40
N ARG A 183 7.90 7.09 -9.93
CA ARG A 183 7.13 8.30 -9.58
C ARG A 183 7.82 9.11 -8.50
N GLU A 184 8.35 8.45 -7.48
CA GLU A 184 9.03 9.13 -6.38
C GLU A 184 10.37 9.72 -6.81
N VAL A 185 11.17 8.95 -7.56
CA VAL A 185 12.43 9.44 -8.15
C VAL A 185 12.18 10.65 -9.06
N ALA A 186 11.16 10.57 -9.93
CA ALA A 186 10.80 11.65 -10.85
C ALA A 186 10.38 12.93 -10.09
N ALA A 187 9.57 12.79 -9.04
CA ALA A 187 9.13 13.91 -8.22
C ALA A 187 10.30 14.60 -7.48
N VAL A 188 11.25 13.82 -6.94
CA VAL A 188 12.41 14.35 -6.21
C VAL A 188 13.39 15.04 -7.17
N ARG A 189 13.74 14.37 -8.28
CA ARG A 189 14.71 14.88 -9.26
C ARG A 189 14.13 15.92 -10.22
N LYS A 190 12.82 16.19 -10.15
CA LYS A 190 12.08 17.04 -11.10
C LYS A 190 12.36 16.63 -12.55
N ALA A 191 12.44 15.33 -12.78
CA ALA A 191 12.73 14.72 -14.07
C ALA A 191 11.46 14.05 -14.64
N GLY A 192 11.46 13.78 -15.95
CA GLY A 192 10.40 12.99 -16.57
C GLY A 192 10.36 11.55 -16.05
N LEU A 193 9.20 10.92 -16.10
CA LEU A 193 9.02 9.52 -15.65
C LEU A 193 9.95 8.57 -16.43
N ASP A 194 10.10 8.78 -17.74
CA ASP A 194 10.98 7.96 -18.59
C ASP A 194 12.45 8.06 -18.17
N ALA A 195 12.92 9.26 -17.80
CA ALA A 195 14.28 9.45 -17.31
C ALA A 195 14.50 8.74 -15.97
N ALA A 196 13.52 8.83 -15.05
CA ALA A 196 13.58 8.12 -13.78
C ALA A 196 13.59 6.59 -13.96
N ILE A 197 12.81 6.06 -14.90
CA ILE A 197 12.83 4.64 -15.25
C ILE A 197 14.19 4.24 -15.82
N GLY A 198 14.78 5.06 -16.71
CA GLY A 198 16.13 4.86 -17.22
C GLY A 198 17.18 4.76 -16.11
N ASP A 199 17.18 5.71 -15.17
CA ASP A 199 18.10 5.71 -14.02
C ASP A 199 17.97 4.44 -13.15
N ILE A 200 16.74 3.95 -12.97
CA ILE A 200 16.44 2.71 -12.23
C ILE A 200 16.95 1.49 -13.00
N GLN A 201 16.70 1.42 -14.31
CA GLN A 201 17.16 0.32 -15.16
C GLN A 201 18.69 0.27 -15.25
N ASP A 202 19.35 1.41 -15.34
CA ASP A 202 20.81 1.51 -15.31
C ASP A 202 21.37 0.98 -13.97
N SER A 203 20.72 1.35 -12.86
CA SER A 203 21.09 0.86 -11.54
C SER A 203 20.89 -0.65 -11.39
N LEU A 204 19.86 -1.23 -12.00
CA LEU A 204 19.61 -2.68 -12.02
C LEU A 204 20.60 -3.46 -12.91
N SER A 205 21.08 -2.82 -13.98
CA SER A 205 22.02 -3.42 -14.94
C SER A 205 23.46 -3.45 -14.41
N GLN A 206 23.82 -2.47 -13.57
CA GLN A 206 25.13 -2.37 -12.90
C GLN A 206 25.34 -3.37 -11.76
N LYS A 207 24.74 -4.57 -11.81
CA LYS A 207 24.88 -5.61 -10.78
C LYS A 207 26.33 -5.70 -10.32
N LYS A 208 26.60 -5.43 -9.04
CA LYS A 208 27.89 -5.76 -8.44
C LYS A 208 28.03 -7.28 -8.50
N ALA A 209 28.84 -7.75 -9.45
CA ALA A 209 29.37 -9.10 -9.45
C ALA A 209 30.32 -9.21 -8.25
N ALA A 210 29.90 -9.92 -7.21
CA ALA A 210 30.75 -10.35 -6.11
C ALA A 210 30.41 -11.81 -5.81
#